data_AF-A0A1I4ABN8-F1
#
_entry.id   AF-A0A1I4ABN8-F1
#
_cell.length_a   1.000
_cell.length_b   1.000
_cell.length_c   1.000
_cell.angle_alpha   90.00
_cell.angle_beta   90.00
_cell.angle_gamma   90.00
#
_symmetry.space_group_name_H-M   'P 1'
#
loop_
_entity.id
_entity.type
_entity.pdbx_description
1 polymer ?
#
loop_
_entity_poly.entity_id
_entity_poly.type
_entity_poly.pdbx_seq_one_letter_code
_entity_poly.pdbx_strand_id
1 'polypeptide(L)'
;MSSSMATDCVVVVPARCTARELDLLGRAFCTFGPKLARAARIEVGTDATRIPHARAYLVLGEAQAHALGRDLPAEVMHQAHIVLADTPAEVLAGGAGKRRLWIALRNLRRALAAAGN
;
A
#
# COMPACT_ATOMS: atom_id res chain seq x y z
N MET A 1 -17.40 -20.31 -7.89
CA MET A 1 -17.43 -19.52 -6.64
C MET A 1 -16.00 -19.18 -6.25
N SER A 2 -15.45 -18.10 -6.80
CA SER A 2 -14.09 -17.66 -6.45
C SER A 2 -14.22 -16.80 -5.20
N SER A 3 -13.90 -17.36 -4.03
CA SER A 3 -13.76 -16.60 -2.79
C SER A 3 -12.71 -15.52 -3.03
N SER A 4 -13.15 -14.30 -3.31
CA SER A 4 -12.32 -13.11 -3.13
C SER A 4 -11.96 -13.07 -1.66
N MET A 5 -10.79 -13.58 -1.28
CA MET A 5 -10.22 -13.31 0.04
C MET A 5 -10.06 -11.80 0.13
N ALA A 6 -11.06 -11.13 0.69
CA ALA A 6 -11.06 -9.70 0.93
C ALA A 6 -9.79 -9.40 1.72
N THR A 7 -8.83 -8.79 1.05
CA THR A 7 -7.52 -8.58 1.63
C THR A 7 -7.66 -7.35 2.52
N ASP A 8 -7.29 -7.45 3.79
CA ASP A 8 -7.41 -6.29 4.70
C ASP A 8 -6.61 -5.09 4.17
N CYS A 9 -5.45 -5.35 3.57
CA CYS A 9 -4.55 -4.33 3.06
C CYS A 9 -3.86 -4.76 1.76
N VAL A 10 -3.75 -3.80 0.82
CA VAL A 10 -2.97 -3.92 -0.41
C VAL A 10 -1.95 -2.80 -0.44
N VAL A 11 -0.71 -3.12 -0.79
CA VAL A 11 0.37 -2.15 -0.96
C VAL A 11 0.64 -1.98 -2.44
N VAL A 12 0.54 -0.74 -2.88
CA VAL A 12 0.80 -0.34 -4.25
C VAL A 12 2.21 0.24 -4.32
N VAL A 13 3.08 -0.45 -5.04
CA VAL A 13 4.50 -0.09 -5.18
C VAL A 13 4.76 0.45 -6.59
N PRO A 14 5.72 1.37 -6.75
CA PRO A 14 6.13 1.82 -8.07
C PRO A 14 6.74 0.66 -8.87
N ALA A 15 6.52 0.68 -10.18
CA ALA A 15 7.18 -0.27 -11.08
C ALA A 15 8.70 -0.12 -10.97
N ARG A 16 9.42 -1.24 -11.09
CA ARG A 16 10.90 -1.29 -11.07
C ARG A 16 11.55 -0.90 -9.74
N CYS A 17 10.94 -1.25 -8.60
CA CYS A 17 11.62 -1.17 -7.30
C CYS A 17 12.88 -2.04 -7.29
N THR A 18 13.98 -1.50 -6.77
CA THR A 18 15.22 -2.23 -6.51
C THR A 18 15.06 -3.19 -5.33
N ALA A 19 15.89 -4.23 -5.26
CA ALA A 19 15.88 -5.18 -4.14
C ALA A 19 16.08 -4.49 -2.78
N ARG A 20 16.88 -3.41 -2.72
CA ARG A 20 17.14 -2.65 -1.50
C ARG A 20 15.91 -1.89 -1.01
N GLU A 21 15.15 -1.31 -1.93
CA GLU A 21 13.89 -0.65 -1.63
C GLU A 21 12.86 -1.65 -1.12
N LEU A 22 12.73 -2.80 -1.79
CA LEU A 22 11.84 -3.88 -1.37
C LEU A 22 12.22 -4.47 0.00
N ASP A 23 13.51 -4.62 0.31
CA ASP A 23 13.97 -5.07 1.64
C ASP A 23 13.61 -4.06 2.73
N LEU A 24 13.82 -2.77 2.47
CA LEU A 24 13.45 -1.71 3.41
C LEU A 24 11.94 -1.71 3.69
N LEU A 25 11.11 -1.81 2.66
CA LEU A 25 9.67 -1.91 2.80
C LEU A 25 9.27 -3.17 3.57
N GLY A 26 9.87 -4.32 3.23
CA GLY A 26 9.64 -5.59 3.92
C GLY A 26 9.91 -5.49 5.42
N ARG A 27 11.07 -4.93 5.81
CA ARG A 27 11.42 -4.70 7.22
C ARG A 27 10.44 -3.76 7.92
N ALA A 28 10.06 -2.67 7.27
CA ALA A 28 9.09 -1.72 7.80
C ALA A 28 7.73 -2.40 8.04
N PHE A 29 7.24 -3.17 7.07
CA PHE A 29 5.95 -3.86 7.17
C PHE A 29 5.97 -4.96 8.23
N CYS A 30 7.05 -5.74 8.32
CA CYS A 30 7.24 -6.72 9.40
C CYS A 30 7.21 -6.08 10.78
N THR A 31 7.78 -4.88 10.93
CA THR A 31 7.79 -4.16 12.21
C THR A 31 6.39 -3.69 12.63
N PHE A 32 5.54 -3.32 11.65
CA PHE A 32 4.17 -2.86 11.91
C PHE A 32 3.17 -3.99 12.17
N GLY A 33 3.52 -5.24 11.83
CA GLY A 33 2.78 -6.44 12.21
C GLY A 33 2.38 -7.33 11.04
N PRO A 34 1.85 -8.52 11.33
CA PRO A 34 1.65 -9.58 10.34
C PRO A 34 0.62 -9.24 9.27
N LYS A 35 -0.39 -8.40 9.57
CA LYS A 35 -1.40 -7.98 8.59
C LYS A 35 -0.78 -7.18 7.43
N LEU A 36 0.14 -6.27 7.76
CA LEU A 36 0.84 -5.48 6.75
C LEU A 36 1.99 -6.27 6.11
N ALA A 37 2.69 -7.10 6.88
CA ALA A 37 3.73 -7.98 6.35
C ALA A 37 3.21 -8.95 5.28
N ARG A 38 1.95 -9.41 5.43
CA ARG A 38 1.25 -10.30 4.48
C ARG A 38 0.42 -9.56 3.43
N ALA A 39 0.41 -8.22 3.44
CA ALA A 39 -0.35 -7.45 2.48
C ALA A 39 0.14 -7.73 1.05
N ALA A 40 -0.80 -7.87 0.12
CA ALA A 40 -0.49 -8.09 -1.28
C ALA A 40 0.23 -6.87 -1.84
N ARG A 41 1.33 -7.07 -2.58
CA ARG A 41 2.09 -6.00 -3.22
C ARG A 41 1.80 -6.03 -4.71
N ILE A 42 1.31 -4.91 -5.24
CA ILE A 42 0.97 -4.78 -6.66
C ILE A 42 1.68 -3.59 -7.27
N GLU A 43 2.04 -3.72 -8.55
CA GLU A 43 2.56 -2.65 -9.38
C GLU A 43 1.41 -2.12 -10.26
N VAL A 44 1.19 -0.81 -10.27
CA VAL A 44 0.21 -0.18 -11.19
C VAL A 44 0.92 0.24 -12.47
N GLY A 45 0.33 -0.08 -13.62
CA GLY A 45 0.71 0.47 -14.92
C GLY A 45 1.41 -0.47 -15.92
N THR A 46 1.81 -1.68 -15.54
CA THR A 46 2.49 -2.63 -16.47
C THR A 46 1.56 -3.66 -17.10
N ASP A 47 0.52 -4.08 -16.38
CA ASP A 47 -0.62 -4.83 -16.90
C ASP A 47 -1.65 -4.81 -15.78
N ALA A 48 -2.81 -4.20 -15.99
CA ALA A 48 -3.87 -4.05 -14.98
C ALA A 48 -4.47 -5.41 -14.60
N THR A 49 -3.68 -6.23 -13.93
CA THR A 49 -4.09 -7.49 -13.34
C THR A 49 -4.96 -7.11 -12.16
N ARG A 50 -6.28 -7.06 -12.42
CA ARG A 50 -7.40 -6.89 -11.48
C ARG A 50 -6.95 -6.50 -10.06
N ILE A 51 -6.95 -5.20 -9.78
CA ILE A 51 -6.60 -4.66 -8.46
C ILE A 51 -7.50 -5.36 -7.42
N PRO A 52 -6.91 -6.12 -6.47
CA PRO A 52 -7.71 -6.87 -5.50
C PRO A 52 -8.48 -5.89 -4.60
N HIS A 53 -9.75 -6.19 -4.38
CA HIS A 53 -10.59 -5.37 -3.49
C HIS A 53 -10.09 -5.51 -2.05
N ALA A 54 -9.58 -4.42 -1.51
CA ALA A 54 -9.10 -4.33 -0.14
C ALA A 54 -9.74 -3.18 0.63
N ARG A 55 -9.75 -3.32 1.96
CA ARG A 55 -10.30 -2.31 2.87
C ARG A 55 -9.39 -1.09 2.99
N ALA A 56 -8.09 -1.30 2.83
CA ALA A 56 -7.12 -0.21 2.80
C ALA A 56 -6.05 -0.43 1.74
N TYR A 57 -5.65 0.67 1.09
CA TYR A 57 -4.58 0.71 0.11
C TYR A 57 -3.47 1.63 0.61
N LEU A 58 -2.26 1.09 0.72
CA LEU A 58 -1.07 1.90 0.93
C LEU A 58 -0.42 2.17 -0.41
N VAL A 59 -0.31 3.44 -0.80
CA VAL A 59 0.22 3.81 -2.11
C VAL A 59 1.55 4.53 -1.96
N LEU A 60 2.59 3.96 -2.54
CA LEU A 60 3.95 4.52 -2.49
C LEU A 60 4.20 5.40 -3.72
N GLY A 61 3.94 6.70 -3.57
CA GLY A 61 4.12 7.72 -4.59
C GLY A 61 2.82 8.24 -5.20
N GLU A 62 2.82 9.53 -5.57
CA GLU A 62 1.64 10.20 -6.16
C GLU A 62 1.26 9.63 -7.52
N ALA A 63 2.25 9.27 -8.35
CA ALA A 63 2.00 8.68 -9.66
C ALA A 63 1.21 7.36 -9.54
N GLN A 64 1.53 6.56 -8.52
CA GLN A 64 0.83 5.31 -8.22
C GLN A 64 -0.58 5.57 -7.70
N ALA A 65 -0.80 6.64 -6.94
CA ALA A 65 -2.13 7.00 -6.44
C ALA A 65 -3.04 7.47 -7.57
N HIS A 66 -2.49 8.22 -8.52
CA HIS A 66 -3.21 8.61 -9.72
C HIS A 66 -3.56 7.40 -10.60
N ALA A 67 -2.62 6.48 -10.81
CA ALA A 67 -2.87 5.25 -11.54
C ALA A 67 -3.92 4.36 -10.84
N LEU A 68 -3.81 4.21 -9.52
CA LEU A 68 -4.80 3.48 -8.71
C LEU A 68 -6.19 4.10 -8.84
N GLY A 69 -6.32 5.43 -8.72
CA GLY A 69 -7.61 6.10 -8.84
C GLY A 69 -8.25 5.98 -10.23
N ARG A 70 -7.45 5.76 -11.28
CA ARG A 70 -7.95 5.51 -12.64
C ARG A 70 -8.43 4.08 -12.83
N ASP A 71 -7.73 3.12 -12.24
CA ASP A 71 -7.97 1.69 -12.47
C ASP A 71 -8.92 1.07 -11.41
N LEU A 72 -9.11 1.73 -10.26
CA LEU A 72 -9.97 1.28 -9.17
C LEU A 72 -11.43 1.72 -9.38
N PRO A 73 -12.42 0.81 -9.22
CA PRO A 73 -13.83 1.18 -9.27
C PRO A 73 -14.19 2.25 -8.23
N ALA A 74 -15.03 3.22 -8.60
CA ALA A 74 -15.41 4.35 -7.74
C ALA A 74 -16.05 3.90 -6.41
N GLU A 75 -16.84 2.82 -6.41
CA GLU A 75 -17.43 2.25 -5.19
C GLU A 75 -16.37 1.76 -4.21
N VAL A 76 -15.34 1.06 -4.71
CA VAL A 76 -14.23 0.58 -3.87
C VAL A 76 -13.39 1.77 -3.41
N MET A 77 -13.15 2.74 -4.28
CA MET A 77 -12.40 3.96 -3.93
C MET A 77 -13.08 4.75 -2.81
N HIS A 78 -14.42 4.82 -2.81
CA HIS A 78 -15.18 5.54 -1.77
C HIS A 78 -15.21 4.79 -0.44
N GLN A 79 -15.21 3.45 -0.47
CA GLN A 79 -15.28 2.62 0.73
C GLN A 79 -13.90 2.31 1.34
N ALA A 80 -12.85 2.32 0.53
CA ALA A 80 -11.51 1.93 0.95
C ALA A 80 -10.72 3.09 1.56
N HIS A 81 -9.90 2.77 2.56
CA HIS A 81 -8.99 3.73 3.16
C HIS A 81 -7.68 3.81 2.35
N ILE A 82 -7.50 4.89 1.60
CA ILE A 82 -6.31 5.12 0.78
C ILE A 82 -5.31 5.98 1.55
N VAL A 83 -4.12 5.46 1.78
CA VAL A 83 -3.02 6.16 2.45
C VAL A 83 -1.89 6.36 1.46
N LEU A 84 -1.55 7.63 1.19
CA LEU A 84 -0.40 7.99 0.40
C LEU A 84 0.86 8.01 1.27
N ALA A 85 1.95 7.44 0.77
CA ALA A 85 3.28 7.53 1.34
C ALA A 85 4.30 7.85 0.24
N ASP A 86 5.48 8.30 0.66
CA ASP A 86 6.59 8.60 -0.25
C ASP A 86 6.99 7.36 -1.06
N THR A 87 7.62 7.58 -2.22
CA THR A 87 8.18 6.49 -3.01
C THR A 87 9.31 5.78 -2.24
N PRO A 88 9.58 4.50 -2.53
CA PRO A 88 10.65 3.76 -1.86
C PRO A 88 12.02 4.42 -2.03
N ALA A 89 12.26 5.06 -3.18
CA ALA A 89 13.45 5.85 -3.46
C ALA A 89 13.61 7.03 -2.48
N GLU A 90 12.54 7.80 -2.24
CA GLU A 90 12.52 8.92 -1.29
C GLU A 90 12.66 8.46 0.16
N VAL A 91 12.03 7.34 0.51
CA VAL A 91 12.19 6.70 1.83
C VAL A 91 13.64 6.27 2.04
N LEU A 92 14.28 5.74 0.99
CA LEU A 92 15.68 5.33 1.04
C LEU A 92 16.64 6.53 1.04
N ALA A 93 16.26 7.65 0.42
CA ALA A 93 17.08 8.85 0.27
C ALA A 93 17.45 9.52 1.61
N GLY A 94 16.64 9.36 2.67
CA GLY A 94 16.98 9.94 3.96
C GLY A 94 16.02 9.64 5.12
N GLY A 95 16.40 10.09 6.32
CA GLY A 95 15.63 9.85 7.54
C GLY A 95 14.23 10.49 7.55
N ALA A 96 14.04 11.60 6.83
CA ALA A 96 12.75 12.28 6.71
C ALA A 96 11.70 11.39 6.02
N GLY A 97 12.08 10.71 4.92
CA GLY A 97 11.20 9.80 4.20
C GLY A 97 10.81 8.59 5.05
N LYS A 98 11.75 8.01 5.80
CA LYS A 98 11.46 6.93 6.78
C LYS A 98 10.45 7.37 7.84
N ARG A 99 10.56 8.60 8.35
CA ARG A 99 9.63 9.12 9.35
C ARG A 99 8.24 9.36 8.77
N ARG A 100 8.14 9.88 7.54
CA ARG A 100 6.86 10.02 6.83
C ARG A 100 6.21 8.67 6.53
N LEU A 101 6.98 7.69 6.06
CA LEU A 101 6.51 6.31 5.91
C LEU A 101 5.98 5.77 7.24
N TRP A 102 6.73 5.94 8.33
CA TRP A 102 6.30 5.50 9.66
C TRP A 102 4.96 6.12 10.11
N ILE A 103 4.76 7.41 9.83
CA ILE A 103 3.49 8.11 10.13
C ILE A 103 2.35 7.54 9.28
N ALA A 104 2.56 7.37 7.97
CA ALA A 104 1.58 6.79 7.06
C ALA A 104 1.16 5.38 7.50
N LEU A 105 2.13 4.53 7.83
CA LEU A 105 1.88 3.17 8.34
C LEU A 105 1.11 3.17 9.67
N ARG A 106 1.40 4.13 10.57
CA ARG A 106 0.66 4.27 11.83
C ARG A 106 -0.79 4.68 11.61
N ASN A 107 -1.05 5.56 10.65
CA ASN A 107 -2.41 5.97 10.27
C ASN A 107 -3.17 4.80 9.64
N LEU A 108 -2.53 4.09 8.71
CA LEU A 108 -3.08 2.88 8.08
C LEU A 108 -3.46 1.83 9.13
N ARG A 109 -2.57 1.55 10.09
CA ARG A 109 -2.86 0.60 11.17
C ARG A 109 -4.05 1.03 12.01
N ARG A 110 -4.22 2.33 12.29
CA ARG A 110 -5.39 2.85 13.01
C ARG A 110 -6.66 2.65 12.20
N ALA A 111 -6.65 2.92 10.90
CA ALA A 111 -7.80 2.70 10.03
C ALA A 111 -8.17 1.21 9.95
N LEU A 112 -7.18 0.32 9.79
CA LEU A 112 -7.39 -1.13 9.80
C LEU A 112 -7.93 -1.64 11.14
N ALA A 113 -7.54 -1.04 12.26
CA ALA A 113 -8.06 -1.36 13.58
C ALA A 113 -9.50 -0.87 13.77
N ALA A 114 -9.82 0.36 13.32
CA ALA A 114 -11.16 0.93 13.41
C ALA A 114 -12.17 0.20 12.53
N ALA A 115 -11.72 -0.34 11.40
CA ALA A 115 -12.54 -1.12 10.49
C ALA A 115 -12.76 -2.56 11.00
N GLY A 116 -11.90 -3.08 11.88
CA GLY A 116 -11.97 -4.45 12.39
C GLY A 116 -12.89 -4.67 13.59
N ASN A 117 -13.68 -3.66 13.98
CA ASN A 117 -14.65 -3.70 15.09
C ASN A 117 -16.07 -3.48 14.54
#